data_AF-A0A7Z9JGM8-F1
#
_entry.id   AF-A0A7Z9JGM8-F1
#
_cell.length_a   1.000
_cell.length_b   1.000
_cell.length_c   1.000
_cell.angle_alpha   90.00
_cell.angle_beta   90.00
_cell.angle_gamma   90.00
#
_symmetry.space_group_name_H-M   'P 1'
#
loop_
_entity.id
_entity.type
_entity.pdbx_description
1 polymer ?
#
loop_
_entity_poly.entity_id
_entity_poly.type
_entity_poly.pdbx_seq_one_letter_code
_entity_poly.pdbx_strand_id
1 'polypeptide(L)'
;MSEISAIGNAGNAIVGSVQAATPTTPTTTAVEVSAPAMDSGATGTVDRVEFSEQAQMLEKIHNLPEIRHELVDSVKDSIANNTYLTDVKINIAIETLINEVAS
;
A
#
# COMPACT_ATOMS: atom_id res chain seq x y z
N MET A 1 -39.76 27.65 -13.93
CA MET A 1 -39.26 27.56 -12.54
C MET A 1 -37.80 27.15 -12.61
N SER A 2 -36.94 28.08 -12.18
CA SER A 2 -35.54 28.00 -11.75
C SER A 2 -34.46 27.43 -12.68
N GLU A 3 -33.48 28.31 -12.89
CA GLU A 3 -32.25 28.23 -13.66
C GLU A 3 -31.23 27.26 -13.04
N ILE A 4 -30.55 26.46 -13.86
CA ILE A 4 -29.33 25.75 -13.44
C ILE A 4 -28.19 26.76 -13.58
N SER A 5 -27.96 27.52 -12.52
CA SER A 5 -26.83 28.43 -12.44
C SER A 5 -25.55 27.62 -12.26
N ALA A 6 -24.64 27.77 -13.21
CA ALA A 6 -23.28 27.25 -13.15
C ALA A 6 -22.57 27.77 -11.91
N ILE A 7 -22.24 26.89 -10.96
CA ILE A 7 -21.30 27.22 -9.89
C ILE A 7 -19.91 26.96 -10.46
N GLY A 8 -19.42 27.97 -11.17
CA GLY A 8 -18.02 28.13 -11.49
C GLY A 8 -17.21 28.27 -10.21
N ASN A 9 -16.07 27.58 -10.22
CA ASN A 9 -14.91 27.79 -9.37
C ASN A 9 -14.64 29.28 -9.14
N ALA A 10 -14.90 29.77 -7.93
CA ALA A 10 -14.48 31.08 -7.47
C ALA A 10 -14.01 30.99 -6.02
N GLY A 11 -12.75 31.35 -5.80
CA GLY A 11 -12.34 31.94 -4.53
C GLY A 11 -11.64 31.02 -3.54
N ASN A 12 -10.50 30.45 -3.93
CA ASN A 12 -9.37 30.29 -3.01
C ASN A 12 -9.00 31.67 -2.43
N ALA A 13 -9.49 32.03 -1.24
CA ALA A 13 -8.94 33.08 -0.39
C ALA A 13 -9.60 33.07 1.01
N ILE A 14 -9.01 32.32 1.94
CA ILE A 14 -9.04 32.68 3.37
C ILE A 14 -7.62 32.48 3.90
N VAL A 15 -6.76 33.46 3.57
CA VAL A 15 -5.44 33.61 4.20
C VAL A 15 -5.67 34.36 5.51
N GLY A 16 -5.93 33.60 6.58
CA GLY A 16 -5.94 34.12 7.94
C GLY A 16 -4.53 34.53 8.36
N SER A 17 -4.38 35.78 8.79
CA SER A 17 -3.13 36.34 9.30
C SER A 17 -2.66 35.60 10.56
N VAL A 18 -1.53 34.90 10.47
CA VAL A 18 -0.82 34.32 11.63
C VAL A 18 -0.08 35.43 12.38
N GLN A 19 -0.60 35.79 13.56
CA GLN A 19 0.07 36.65 14.52
C GLN A 19 1.23 35.89 15.17
N ALA A 20 2.46 36.41 15.08
CA ALA A 20 3.63 35.83 15.72
C ALA A 20 3.60 36.01 17.24
N ALA A 21 3.64 34.91 18.00
CA ALA A 21 3.85 34.93 19.45
C ALA A 21 5.34 34.71 19.76
N THR A 22 5.92 35.60 20.58
CA THR A 22 7.31 35.54 21.05
C THR A 22 7.57 34.34 21.97
N PRO A 23 8.78 33.76 21.99
CA PRO A 23 9.11 32.64 22.87
C PRO A 23 9.34 33.12 24.31
N THR A 24 8.50 32.66 25.25
CA THR A 24 8.77 32.76 26.70
C THR A 24 9.58 31.56 27.15
N THR A 25 10.80 31.81 27.62
CA THR A 25 11.67 30.83 28.28
C THR A 25 11.06 30.37 29.60
N PRO A 26 10.83 29.06 29.83
CA PRO A 26 10.48 28.58 31.17
C PRO A 26 11.73 28.47 32.04
N THR A 27 11.79 29.29 33.08
CA THR A 27 12.72 29.18 34.20
C THR A 27 12.58 27.82 34.88
N THR A 28 13.72 27.16 35.10
CA THR A 28 13.86 25.89 35.82
C THR A 28 13.36 25.98 37.26
N THR A 29 12.41 25.14 37.64
CA THR A 29 12.24 24.67 39.01
C THR A 29 11.87 23.19 38.92
N ALA A 30 12.80 22.33 39.33
CA ALA A 30 12.59 20.90 39.41
C ALA A 30 11.54 20.63 40.50
N VAL A 31 10.33 20.29 40.09
CA VAL A 31 9.32 19.68 40.95
C VAL A 31 9.43 18.19 40.73
N GLU A 32 9.90 17.46 41.74
CA GLU A 32 9.85 16.00 41.72
C GLU A 32 8.37 15.58 41.71
N VAL A 33 7.91 15.12 40.55
CA VAL A 33 6.61 14.46 40.40
C VAL A 33 6.79 13.04 40.93
N SER A 34 6.37 12.84 42.17
CA SER A 34 6.07 11.51 42.69
C SER A 34 5.16 10.81 41.68
N ALA A 35 5.60 9.65 41.19
CA ALA A 35 4.92 8.92 40.13
C ALA A 35 3.45 8.71 40.49
N PRO A 36 2.49 9.05 39.61
CA PRO A 36 1.11 8.67 39.85
C PRO A 36 1.06 7.15 39.86
N ALA A 37 0.50 6.59 40.93
CA ALA A 37 0.08 5.21 40.96
C ALA A 37 -0.71 4.92 39.68
N MET A 38 -0.30 3.88 38.94
CA MET A 38 -1.06 3.34 37.82
C MET A 38 -2.35 2.73 38.38
N ASP A 39 -3.32 3.59 38.68
CA ASP A 39 -4.69 3.19 38.94
C ASP A 39 -5.55 3.53 37.72
N SER A 40 -6.38 2.55 37.37
CA SER A 40 -7.55 2.67 36.53
C SER A 40 -7.31 2.89 35.03
N GLY A 41 -7.20 1.77 34.33
CA GLY A 41 -8.14 1.43 33.25
C GLY A 41 -8.56 2.56 32.31
N ALA A 42 -7.60 3.25 31.70
CA ALA A 42 -7.88 4.08 30.54
C ALA A 42 -8.12 3.14 29.35
N THR A 43 -9.34 2.62 29.24
CA THR A 43 -9.89 2.15 27.97
C THR A 43 -10.16 3.39 27.11
N GLY A 44 -9.08 4.05 26.68
CA GLY A 44 -9.18 5.00 25.59
C GLY A 44 -9.80 4.25 24.43
N THR A 45 -10.95 4.70 23.95
CA THR A 45 -11.54 4.17 22.73
C THR A 45 -10.54 4.45 21.62
N VAL A 46 -9.74 3.44 21.30
CA VAL A 46 -8.78 3.52 20.21
C VAL A 46 -9.59 3.52 18.93
N ASP A 47 -9.62 4.66 18.25
CA ASP A 47 -10.19 4.73 16.91
C ASP A 47 -9.34 3.87 15.97
N ARG A 48 -9.95 2.80 15.44
CA ARG A 48 -9.27 1.83 14.59
C ARG A 48 -9.65 2.11 13.15
N VAL A 49 -8.67 2.55 12.37
CA VAL A 49 -8.85 2.81 10.95
C VAL A 49 -8.57 1.53 10.17
N GLU A 50 -9.59 1.00 9.49
CA GLU A 50 -9.44 -0.15 8.59
C GLU A 50 -9.40 0.30 7.13
N PHE A 51 -8.59 -0.39 6.31
CA PHE A 51 -8.63 -0.23 4.87
C PHE A 51 -9.81 -0.97 4.26
N SER A 52 -10.45 -0.36 3.26
CA SER A 52 -11.48 -1.04 2.48
C SER A 52 -10.89 -2.24 1.73
N GLU A 53 -11.71 -3.26 1.51
CA GLU A 53 -11.31 -4.47 0.77
C GLU A 53 -10.81 -4.12 -0.64
N GLN A 54 -11.41 -3.11 -1.27
CA GLN A 54 -11.03 -2.62 -2.60
C GLN A 54 -9.64 -1.99 -2.58
N ALA A 55 -9.30 -1.21 -1.54
CA ALA A 55 -7.97 -0.63 -1.38
C ALA A 55 -6.91 -1.74 -1.19
N GLN A 56 -7.22 -2.77 -0.41
CA GLN A 56 -6.33 -3.92 -0.23
C GLN A 56 -6.12 -4.70 -1.55
N MET A 57 -7.15 -4.82 -2.40
CA MET A 57 -7.04 -5.46 -3.70
C MET A 57 -6.19 -4.65 -4.68
N LEU A 58 -6.38 -3.33 -4.73
CA LEU A 58 -5.57 -2.43 -5.57
C LEU A 58 -4.10 -2.45 -5.16
N GLU A 59 -3.82 -2.46 -3.86
CA GLU A 59 -2.45 -2.59 -3.33
C GLU A 59 -1.80 -3.90 -3.77
N LYS A 60 -2.53 -5.01 -3.74
CA LYS A 60 -2.03 -6.31 -4.25
C LYS A 60 -1.70 -6.24 -5.73
N ILE A 61 -2.55 -5.58 -6.54
CA ILE A 61 -2.32 -5.42 -7.98
C ILE A 61 -1.10 -4.53 -8.23
N HIS A 62 -0.94 -3.45 -7.47
CA HIS A 62 0.19 -2.53 -7.58
C HIS A 62 1.52 -3.21 -7.22
N ASN A 63 1.52 -4.13 -6.25
CA ASN A 63 2.69 -4.89 -5.85
C ASN A 63 3.01 -6.09 -6.77
N LEU A 64 2.21 -6.34 -7.81
CA LEU A 64 2.55 -7.39 -8.76
C LEU A 64 3.80 -6.97 -9.54
N PRO A 65 4.82 -7.84 -9.63
CA PRO A 65 5.99 -7.55 -10.45
C PRO A 65 5.57 -7.41 -11.91
N GLU A 66 6.25 -6.52 -12.63
CA GLU A 66 6.04 -6.36 -14.06
C GLU A 66 6.32 -7.68 -14.77
N ILE A 67 5.26 -8.28 -15.33
CA ILE A 67 5.41 -9.52 -16.08
C ILE A 67 5.84 -9.18 -17.51
N ARG A 68 6.73 -10.01 -18.07
CA ARG A 68 7.10 -9.94 -19.48
C ARG A 68 5.96 -10.47 -20.34
N HIS A 69 4.92 -9.67 -20.52
CA HIS A 69 3.69 -10.03 -21.24
C HIS A 69 3.98 -10.65 -22.61
N GLU A 70 4.91 -10.05 -23.37
CA GLU A 70 5.29 -10.54 -24.70
C GLU A 70 5.81 -11.99 -24.68
N LEU A 71 6.66 -12.33 -23.72
CA LEU A 71 7.18 -13.69 -23.58
C LEU A 71 6.06 -14.67 -23.20
N VAL A 72 5.17 -14.25 -22.30
CA VAL A 72 4.04 -15.07 -21.85
C VAL A 72 3.11 -15.37 -23.01
N ASP A 73 2.79 -14.37 -23.82
CA ASP A 73 1.89 -14.54 -24.95
C ASP A 73 2.53 -15.40 -26.05
N SER A 74 3.83 -15.22 -26.34
CA SER A 74 4.59 -16.10 -27.25
C SER A 74 4.59 -17.56 -26.80
N VAL A 75 4.74 -17.81 -25.49
CA VAL A 75 4.69 -19.17 -24.94
C VAL A 75 3.29 -19.75 -25.04
N LYS A 76 2.24 -18.97 -24.74
CA LYS A 76 0.83 -19.41 -24.91
C LYS A 76 0.54 -19.80 -26.35
N ASP A 77 0.97 -19.00 -27.31
CA ASP A 77 0.80 -19.29 -28.74
C ASP A 77 1.54 -20.57 -29.13
N SER A 78 2.75 -20.77 -28.62
CA SER A 78 3.51 -22.00 -28.86
C SER A 78 2.82 -23.23 -28.28
N ILE A 79 2.17 -23.11 -27.12
CA ILE A 79 1.39 -24.19 -26.52
C ILE A 79 0.14 -24.48 -27.34
N ALA A 80 -0.61 -23.44 -27.74
CA ALA A 80 -1.81 -23.58 -28.56
C ALA A 80 -1.52 -24.25 -29.91
N ASN A 81 -0.37 -23.92 -30.51
CA ASN A 81 0.10 -24.51 -31.76
C ASN A 81 0.79 -25.87 -31.59
N ASN A 82 0.83 -26.44 -30.38
CA ASN A 82 1.53 -27.69 -30.06
C ASN A 82 3.04 -27.70 -30.41
N THR A 83 3.66 -26.53 -30.55
CA THR A 83 5.10 -26.38 -30.87
C THR A 83 5.96 -26.14 -29.63
N TYR A 84 5.34 -25.95 -28.46
CA TYR A 84 6.07 -25.75 -27.20
C TYR A 84 6.86 -26.97 -26.74
N LEU A 85 6.32 -28.18 -26.94
CA LEU A 85 6.92 -29.44 -26.53
C LEU A 85 7.87 -29.96 -27.61
N THR A 86 9.14 -29.63 -27.47
CA THR A 86 10.23 -30.16 -28.30
C THR A 86 10.95 -31.30 -27.57
N ASP A 87 11.55 -32.24 -28.30
CA ASP A 87 12.33 -33.34 -27.72
C ASP A 87 13.42 -32.85 -26.75
N VAL A 88 14.09 -31.74 -27.07
CA VAL A 88 15.13 -31.15 -26.22
C VAL A 88 14.57 -30.74 -24.86
N LYS A 89 13.44 -30.01 -24.84
CA LYS A 89 12.77 -29.60 -23.59
C LYS A 89 12.28 -30.79 -22.76
N ILE A 90 11.83 -31.87 -23.42
CA ILE A 90 11.39 -33.10 -22.74
C ILE A 90 12.58 -33.80 -22.07
N ASN A 91 13.69 -33.98 -22.79
CA ASN A 91 14.88 -34.61 -22.21
C ASN A 91 15.41 -33.84 -20.99
N ILE A 92 15.49 -32.50 -21.09
CA ILE A 92 15.90 -31.65 -19.96
C ILE A 92 14.94 -31.79 -18.77
N ALA A 93 13.63 -31.83 -19.03
CA ALA A 93 12.63 -31.98 -17.98
C ALA A 93 12.76 -33.34 -17.27
N ILE A 94 13.03 -34.42 -18.03
CA ILE A 94 13.24 -35.77 -17.49
C ILE A 94 14.53 -35.83 -16.67
N GLU A 95 15.64 -35.29 -17.17
CA GLU A 95 16.91 -35.25 -16.44
C GLU A 95 16.79 -34.47 -15.13
N THR A 96 16.10 -33.31 -15.17
CA THR A 96 15.83 -32.50 -13.97
C THR A 96 14.97 -33.27 -12.96
N LEU A 97 13.93 -33.95 -13.42
CA LEU A 97 13.05 -34.77 -12.56
C LEU A 97 13.82 -35.92 -11.89
N ILE A 98 14.69 -36.61 -12.63
CA ILE A 98 15.54 -37.67 -12.07
C ILE A 98 16.48 -37.09 -11.01
N ASN A 99 17.10 -35.95 -11.28
CA ASN A 99 17.99 -35.28 -10.33
C ASN A 99 17.25 -34.83 -9.06
N GLU A 100 16.01 -34.35 -9.18
CA GLU A 100 15.19 -33.93 -8.04
C GLU A 100 14.78 -35.12 -7.16
N VAL A 101 14.39 -36.25 -7.75
CA VAL A 101 13.98 -37.46 -7.01
C VAL A 101 15.17 -38.21 -6.40
N ALA A 102 16.34 -38.12 -7.01
CA ALA A 102 17.56 -38.75 -6.49
C ALA A 102 18.24 -37.94 -5.36
N SER A 103 17.80 -36.70 -5.13
CA SER A 103 18.26 -35.83 -4.04
C SER A 103 17.50 -36.08 -2.73
#